data_AF-A0A7S2GMH1-F1
#
_entry.id   AF-A0A7S2GMH1-F1
#
_cell.length_a   1.000
_cell.length_b   1.000
_cell.length_c   1.000
_cell.angle_alpha   90.00
_cell.angle_beta   90.00
_cell.angle_gamma   90.00
#
_symmetry.space_group_name_H-M   'P 1'
#
loop_
_entity.id
_entity.type
_entity.pdbx_description
1 polymer ?
#
loop_
_entity_poly.entity_id
_entity_poly.type
_entity_poly.pdbx_seq_one_letter_code
_entity_poly.pdbx_strand_id
1 'polypeptide(L)'
;DSEAPKKKAGLKLGSKVWVRDVDTQNPDVFVLATLKGIAGKFAQIETLSGDKFETDLFFPANPPGTTQADHTALLHLSDAALLENTRCRYADDEIYTFV
;
A
#
# COMPACT_ATOMS: atom_id res chain seq x y z
N ASP A 1 9.80 32.30 12.75
CA ASP A 1 10.30 30.91 12.62
C ASP A 1 9.64 30.20 11.45
N SER A 2 10.34 30.13 10.31
CA SER A 2 9.88 29.37 9.15
C SER A 2 10.14 27.89 9.39
N GLU A 3 9.11 27.15 9.80
CA GLU A 3 9.17 25.69 9.92
C GLU A 3 9.49 25.12 8.53
N ALA A 4 10.66 24.49 8.39
CA ALA A 4 11.07 23.89 7.13
C ALA A 4 10.02 22.84 6.69
N PRO A 5 9.65 22.77 5.40
CA PRO A 5 8.63 21.83 4.96
C PRO A 5 9.08 20.41 5.30
N LYS A 6 8.30 19.70 6.15
CA LYS A 6 8.52 18.29 6.47
C LYS A 6 8.61 17.53 5.15
N LYS A 7 9.79 16.97 4.85
CA LYS A 7 10.01 16.16 3.64
C LYS A 7 8.90 15.10 3.60
N LYS A 8 8.07 15.12 2.55
CA LYS A 8 7.09 14.06 2.28
C LYS A 8 7.83 12.74 2.43
N ALA A 9 7.35 11.87 3.33
CA ALA A 9 7.97 10.58 3.57
C ALA A 9 7.87 9.76 2.28
N GLY A 10 8.91 9.83 1.46
CA GLY A 10 9.02 9.04 0.24
C GLY A 10 9.12 7.56 0.59
N LEU A 11 8.83 6.72 -0.40
CA LEU A 11 8.97 5.27 -0.29
C LEU A 11 10.44 4.93 0.03
N LYS A 12 10.67 4.17 1.09
CA LYS A 12 12.02 3.76 1.53
C LYS A 12 12.18 2.26 1.31
N LEU A 13 13.42 1.80 1.20
CA LEU A 13 13.68 0.36 1.26
C LEU A 13 13.15 -0.20 2.59
N GLY A 14 12.54 -1.37 2.53
CA GLY A 14 11.81 -1.98 3.65
C GLY A 14 10.36 -1.48 3.80
N SER A 15 9.93 -0.44 3.08
CA SER A 15 8.52 -0.03 3.07
C SER A 15 7.62 -1.15 2.55
N LYS A 16 6.40 -1.18 3.09
CA LYS A 16 5.35 -2.06 2.61
C LYS A 16 4.69 -1.46 1.37
N VAL A 17 4.40 -2.32 0.41
CA VAL A 17 3.74 -1.98 -0.85
C VAL A 17 2.71 -3.04 -1.17
N TRP A 18 1.66 -2.65 -1.89
CA TRP A 18 0.69 -3.54 -2.48
C TRP A 18 1.10 -3.88 -3.91
N VAL A 19 0.96 -5.15 -4.27
CA VAL A 19 1.19 -5.66 -5.61
C VAL A 19 0.01 -6.55 -5.97
N ARG A 20 -0.31 -6.66 -7.27
CA ARG A 20 -1.32 -7.63 -7.70
C ARG A 20 -0.78 -9.04 -7.45
N ASP A 21 -1.65 -9.91 -6.98
CA ASP A 21 -1.30 -11.30 -6.74
C ASP A 21 -1.13 -12.02 -8.09
N VAL A 22 0.11 -12.38 -8.40
CA VAL A 22 0.50 -13.02 -9.67
C VAL A 22 0.04 -14.48 -9.76
N ASP A 23 -0.22 -15.11 -8.61
CA ASP A 23 -0.66 -16.51 -8.56
C ASP A 23 -2.17 -16.62 -8.84
N THR A 24 -2.89 -15.50 -8.70
CA THR A 24 -4.30 -15.41 -9.06
C THR A 24 -4.47 -14.81 -10.45
N GLN A 25 -5.30 -15.43 -11.30
CA GLN A 25 -5.74 -14.81 -12.55
C GLN A 25 -6.80 -13.71 -12.31
N ASN A 26 -6.85 -13.13 -11.12
CA ASN A 26 -7.79 -12.10 -10.74
C ASN A 26 -7.02 -10.79 -10.44
N PRO A 27 -7.16 -9.77 -11.29
CA PRO A 27 -6.44 -8.53 -11.09
C PRO A 27 -6.84 -7.82 -9.79
N ASP A 28 -8.04 -8.03 -9.26
CA ASP A 28 -8.56 -7.31 -8.08
C ASP A 28 -8.02 -7.86 -6.75
N VAL A 29 -7.15 -8.87 -6.80
CA VAL A 29 -6.47 -9.42 -5.63
C VAL A 29 -5.12 -8.73 -5.48
N PHE A 30 -4.94 -8.07 -4.33
CA PHE A 30 -3.69 -7.45 -3.93
C PHE A 30 -3.09 -8.18 -2.74
N VAL A 31 -1.77 -8.32 -2.75
CA VAL A 31 -1.01 -8.87 -1.63
C VAL A 31 0.03 -7.86 -1.15
N LEU A 32 0.34 -7.94 0.15
CA LEU A 32 1.35 -7.09 0.75
C LEU A 32 2.75 -7.64 0.45
N ALA A 33 3.64 -6.76 0.04
CA ALA A 33 5.04 -7.07 -0.21
C ALA A 33 5.97 -6.06 0.47
N THR A 34 7.25 -6.40 0.54
CA THR A 34 8.31 -5.55 1.06
C THR A 34 9.17 -5.06 -0.09
N LEU A 35 9.35 -3.75 -0.20
CA LEU A 35 10.27 -3.15 -1.17
C LEU A 35 11.72 -3.42 -0.76
N LYS A 36 12.49 -4.09 -1.61
CA LYS A 36 13.90 -4.44 -1.37
C LYS A 36 14.88 -3.57 -2.14
N GLY A 37 14.47 -3.09 -3.32
CA GLY A 37 15.32 -2.29 -4.20
C GLY A 37 14.50 -1.49 -5.19
N ILE A 38 15.10 -0.43 -5.74
CA ILE A 38 14.56 0.33 -6.86
C ILE A 38 15.66 0.43 -7.91
N ALA A 39 15.39 -0.06 -9.12
CA ALA A 39 16.28 -0.01 -10.27
C ALA A 39 15.57 0.72 -11.42
N GLY A 40 15.78 2.03 -11.52
CA GLY A 40 15.07 2.87 -12.48
C GLY A 40 13.56 2.88 -12.18
N LYS A 41 12.75 2.36 -13.12
CA LYS A 41 11.29 2.28 -12.96
C LYS A 41 10.79 1.00 -12.28
N PHE A 42 11.67 0.01 -12.11
CA PHE A 42 11.31 -1.28 -11.54
C PHE A 42 11.63 -1.32 -10.05
N ALA A 43 10.72 -1.88 -9.28
CA ALA A 43 10.89 -2.21 -7.87
C ALA A 43 11.19 -3.70 -7.73
N GLN A 44 12.19 -4.02 -6.89
CA GLN A 44 12.43 -5.37 -6.40
C GLN A 44 11.60 -5.59 -5.15
N ILE A 45 10.79 -6.64 -5.14
CA ILE A 45 9.78 -6.89 -4.12
C ILE A 45 9.87 -8.33 -3.63
N GLU A 46 9.59 -8.51 -2.34
CA GLU A 46 9.44 -9.81 -1.68
C GLU A 46 8.08 -9.88 -1.01
N THR A 47 7.22 -10.79 -1.44
CA THR A 47 5.89 -11.02 -0.85
C THR A 47 6.01 -11.68 0.52
N LEU A 48 4.89 -11.75 1.27
CA LEU A 48 4.86 -12.48 2.54
C LEU A 48 5.02 -14.00 2.38
N SER A 49 4.63 -14.56 1.23
CA SER A 49 4.86 -15.97 0.87
C SER A 49 6.32 -16.29 0.55
N GLY A 50 7.16 -15.26 0.32
CA GLY A 50 8.58 -15.39 0.01
C GLY A 50 8.91 -15.27 -1.47
N ASP A 51 7.92 -15.02 -2.33
CA ASP A 51 8.12 -14.82 -3.77
C ASP A 51 8.86 -13.52 -4.03
N LYS A 52 9.79 -13.58 -4.99
CA LYS A 52 10.69 -12.47 -5.33
C LYS A 52 10.58 -12.18 -6.80
N PHE A 53 10.25 -10.94 -7.13
CA PHE A 53 10.14 -10.51 -8.53
C PHE A 53 10.39 -9.01 -8.67
N GLU A 54 10.48 -8.57 -9.91
CA GLU A 54 10.57 -7.16 -10.28
C GLU A 54 9.27 -6.71 -10.94
N THR A 55 8.80 -5.51 -10.60
CA THR A 55 7.60 -4.93 -11.20
C THR A 55 7.74 -3.41 -11.34
N ASP A 56 7.14 -2.83 -12.37
CA ASP A 56 6.91 -1.39 -12.45
C ASP A 56 5.50 -0.99 -11.97
N LEU A 57 4.67 -1.98 -11.61
CA LEU A 57 3.33 -1.80 -11.08
C LEU A 57 3.27 -2.26 -9.61
N PHE A 58 3.32 -1.29 -8.70
CA PHE A 58 3.17 -1.46 -7.27
C PHE A 58 2.58 -0.19 -6.66
N PHE A 59 1.95 -0.31 -5.50
CA PHE A 59 1.28 0.80 -4.82
C PHE A 59 1.82 0.95 -3.39
N PRO A 60 2.18 2.15 -2.93
CA PRO A 60 2.58 2.36 -1.54
C PRO A 60 1.48 1.92 -0.56
N ALA A 61 1.84 1.17 0.49
CA ALA A 61 0.89 0.84 1.54
C ALA A 61 0.84 1.96 2.60
N ASN A 62 -0.35 2.28 3.09
CA ASN A 62 -0.49 3.13 4.27
C ASN A 62 0.17 2.44 5.50
N PRO A 63 0.62 3.20 6.50
CA PRO A 63 1.18 2.61 7.72
C PRO A 63 0.21 1.62 8.38
N PRO A 64 0.72 0.58 9.06
CA PRO A 64 -0.14 -0.41 9.71
C PRO A 64 -1.00 0.25 10.79
N GLY A 65 -2.27 -0.15 10.88
CA GLY A 65 -3.22 0.35 11.88
C GLY A 65 -3.76 1.76 11.61
N THR A 66 -3.45 2.39 10.46
CA THR A 66 -4.00 3.70 10.10
C THR A 66 -5.25 3.56 9.23
N THR A 67 -6.35 3.07 9.81
CA THR A 67 -7.66 3.14 9.17
C THR A 67 -8.23 4.56 9.26
N GLN A 68 -9.07 4.93 8.30
CA GLN A 68 -9.73 6.24 8.25
C GLN A 68 -11.21 6.08 7.88
N ALA A 69 -12.07 6.85 8.55
CA ALA A 69 -13.50 6.88 8.24
C ALA A 69 -13.82 7.57 6.91
N ASP A 70 -12.93 8.46 6.47
CA ASP A 70 -12.95 9.12 5.18
C ASP A 70 -11.69 8.70 4.41
N HIS A 71 -11.88 8.07 3.26
CA HIS A 71 -10.77 7.60 2.44
C HIS A 71 -9.82 8.72 2.05
N THR A 72 -10.32 9.94 1.85
CA THR A 72 -9.50 11.09 1.45
C THR A 72 -8.46 11.48 2.50
N ALA A 73 -8.62 11.03 3.76
CA ALA A 73 -7.66 11.24 4.84
C ALA A 73 -6.49 10.23 4.84
N LEU A 74 -6.50 9.22 3.98
CA LEU A 74 -5.39 8.27 3.84
C LEU A 74 -4.15 8.95 3.22
N LEU A 75 -2.97 8.49 3.61
CA LEU A 75 -1.70 9.00 3.05
C LEU A 75 -1.51 8.60 1.57
N HIS A 76 -1.96 7.40 1.23
CA HIS A 76 -1.91 6.84 -0.11
C HIS A 76 -3.32 6.44 -0.56
N LEU A 77 -3.69 6.90 -1.76
CA LEU A 77 -4.99 6.71 -2.39
C LEU A 77 -4.83 5.86 -3.65
N SER A 78 -4.75 4.54 -3.45
CA SER A 78 -4.75 3.54 -4.53
C SER A 78 -5.90 2.57 -4.31
N ASP A 79 -6.30 1.83 -5.34
CA ASP A 79 -7.35 0.81 -5.24
C ASP A 79 -7.07 -0.17 -4.09
N ALA A 80 -5.81 -0.62 -3.96
CA ALA A 80 -5.38 -1.50 -2.88
C ALA A 80 -5.52 -0.85 -1.49
N ALA A 81 -5.22 0.44 -1.37
CA ALA A 81 -5.33 1.17 -0.11
C ALA A 81 -6.80 1.38 0.31
N LEU A 82 -7.69 1.68 -0.64
CA LEU A 82 -9.12 1.83 -0.41
C LEU A 82 -9.74 0.49 -0.01
N LEU A 83 -9.35 -0.58 -0.70
CA LEU A 83 -9.80 -1.94 -0.40
C LEU A 83 -9.36 -2.38 1.00
N GLU A 84 -8.10 -2.18 1.36
CA GLU A 84 -7.60 -2.54 2.70
C GLU A 84 -8.28 -1.73 3.81
N ASN A 85 -8.45 -0.42 3.62
CA ASN A 85 -9.11 0.42 4.62
C ASN A 85 -10.56 -0.05 4.84
N THR A 86 -11.31 -0.26 3.76
CA THR A 86 -12.67 -0.78 3.82
C THR A 86 -12.72 -2.16 4.49
N ARG A 87 -11.78 -3.06 4.14
CA ARG A 87 -11.71 -4.41 4.72
C ARG A 87 -11.46 -4.39 6.23
N CYS A 88 -10.49 -3.58 6.69
CA CYS A 88 -10.19 -3.46 8.12
C CYS A 88 -11.37 -2.88 8.89
N ARG A 89 -11.97 -1.80 8.38
CA ARG A 89 -13.13 -1.17 9.03
C ARG A 89 -14.34 -2.09 9.08
N TYR A 90 -14.59 -2.85 8.02
CA TYR A 90 -15.63 -3.88 8.02
C TYR A 90 -15.37 -4.97 9.06
N ALA A 91 -14.12 -5.39 9.24
CA ALA A 91 -13.74 -6.36 10.27
C ALA A 91 -13.93 -5.83 11.70
N ASP A 92 -13.92 -4.51 11.87
CA ASP A 92 -14.16 -3.80 13.14
C ASP A 92 -15.62 -3.32 13.30
N ASP A 93 -16.58 -3.89 12.53
CA ASP A 93 -18.00 -3.52 12.50
C ASP A 93 -18.31 -2.06 12.09
N GLU A 94 -17.33 -1.36 11.50
CA GLU A 94 -17.47 0.00 10.99
C GLU A 94 -17.87 0.00 9.50
N ILE A 95 -19.15 -0.27 9.23
CA ILE A 95 -19.65 -0.50 7.85
C ILE A 95 -19.72 0.74 6.95
N TYR A 96 -19.60 1.95 7.49
CA TYR A 96 -19.72 3.20 6.73
C TYR A 96 -18.37 3.87 6.54
N THR A 97 -17.92 4.00 5.28
CA THR A 97 -16.71 4.73 4.87
C THR A 97 -17.06 5.79 3.84
N PHE A 98 -16.61 7.02 4.03
CA PHE A 98 -16.73 8.09 3.04
C PHE A 98 -15.65 7.94 1.97
N VAL A 99 -16.02 8.22 0.72
CA VAL A 99 -15.19 8.05 -0.48
C VAL A 99 -15.07 9.38 -1.20
#